data_AF-A0A383VLK2-F1
#
_entry.id   AF-A0A383VLK2-F1
#
_cell.length_a   1.000
_cell.length_b   1.000
_cell.length_c   1.000
_cell.angle_alpha   90.00
_cell.angle_beta   90.00
_cell.angle_gamma   90.00
#
_symmetry.space_group_name_H-M   'P 1'
#
loop_
_entity.id
_entity.type
_entity.pdbx_description
1 polymer ?
#
loop_
_entity_poly.entity_id
_entity_poly.type
_entity_poly.pdbx_seq_one_letter_code
_entity_poly.pdbx_strand_id
1 'polypeptide(L)'
;MQHGRYLGAQRRTLSGQAVTRTNAPVTVPSHRQTVAKAAAVEPETIPHSELLDNLFQDMCKHYDIDTLVTIGDSGTGGIGLFAKQDFTKGQTIIKVPRSICIVIDNDTGALTIPQGDWPRLSGGIMQEGEPLPWDILQGLALMDATAGDGDPFWELYAEHLLPPPEEVTLPMAWGPELLQQLQHEAIEQGAQAQQERLRTLLPPEYMNPIEPGLPSYLQWGFACVRSRALQLGQQAFGMVPFADIANHSADPNADTRAAPAAPTAAGSESAADAPQQQQQAAGGFVELLAVKDIPAGTEVTISYSGLQGYTNQRFMVQYGFAPAQGNPADRLELTVPDSLQGASFRLSYLEDALGAKLLMDAAQGKNPYLIAALKSLPVTADDVGPAQEAAAAAGAAAGTGRGLGPSTQQEKDLADALKQQVEAQLAQGSGSSLQEDEQLLQQLEEQQQQQGEVDVRLVAAVRYRVERKRLLQACQVLLNIFLRE
;
A
#
# COMPACT_ATOMS: atom_id res chain seq x y z
N MET A 1 -3.34 -9.56 24.61
CA MET A 1 -2.57 -10.80 24.90
C MET A 1 -1.87 -11.18 23.60
N GLN A 2 -0.55 -11.30 23.45
CA GLN A 2 0.56 -11.45 24.39
C GLN A 2 1.52 -10.24 24.31
N HIS A 3 1.97 -9.78 25.49
CA HIS A 3 3.07 -8.84 25.67
C HIS A 3 4.36 -9.62 25.91
N GLY A 4 5.39 -9.34 25.12
CA GLY A 4 6.76 -9.85 25.32
C GLY A 4 7.67 -8.75 25.83
N ARG A 5 8.07 -8.85 27.08
CA ARG A 5 8.99 -7.95 27.80
C ARG A 5 10.41 -8.04 27.23
N TYR A 6 11.08 -6.91 27.03
CA TYR A 6 12.53 -6.82 27.02
C TYR A 6 12.99 -5.84 28.11
N LEU A 7 13.74 -6.35 29.08
CA LEU A 7 14.46 -5.59 30.10
C LEU A 7 15.95 -5.92 29.94
N GLY A 8 16.79 -4.88 29.92
CA GLY A 8 18.19 -5.00 30.30
C GLY A 8 19.19 -4.27 29.40
N ALA A 9 19.35 -2.96 29.58
CA ALA A 9 20.53 -2.25 29.09
C ALA A 9 21.17 -1.43 30.23
N GLN A 10 22.45 -1.69 30.46
CA GLN A 10 23.29 -1.04 31.48
C GLN A 10 23.51 0.44 31.16
N ARG A 11 23.20 1.32 32.13
CA ARG A 11 23.53 2.74 32.06
C ARG A 11 25.04 2.96 32.21
N ARG A 12 25.70 3.46 31.17
CA ARG A 12 26.97 4.20 31.30
C ARG A 12 26.64 5.69 31.43
N THR A 13 27.00 6.29 32.56
CA THR A 13 26.97 7.73 32.77
C THR A 13 28.18 8.35 32.07
N LEU A 14 27.93 9.17 31.03
CA LEU A 14 28.91 10.11 30.49
C LEU A 14 28.42 11.53 30.80
N SER A 15 29.22 12.26 31.56
CA SER A 15 29.10 13.70 31.77
C SER A 15 29.70 14.44 30.58
N GLY A 16 28.96 15.34 29.93
CA GLY A 16 29.52 16.13 28.84
C GLY A 16 28.61 17.27 28.36
N GLN A 17 28.97 18.47 28.78
CA GLN A 17 28.88 19.78 28.11
C GLN A 17 27.65 20.13 27.25
N ALA A 18 26.94 21.17 27.71
CA ALA A 18 25.89 21.86 26.96
C ALA A 18 26.47 22.53 25.69
N VAL A 19 26.03 22.06 24.54
CA VAL A 19 26.21 22.71 23.23
C VAL A 19 24.98 23.56 22.97
N THR A 20 25.15 24.88 22.92
CA THR A 20 24.11 25.82 22.48
C THR A 20 23.90 25.65 20.97
N ARG A 21 22.77 25.04 20.57
CA ARG A 21 22.32 24.98 19.17
C ARG A 21 21.77 26.34 18.75
N THR A 22 22.34 26.91 17.69
CA THR A 22 21.79 28.07 16.98
C THR A 22 20.79 27.58 15.94
N ASN A 23 19.51 27.90 16.11
CA ASN A 23 18.46 27.61 15.13
C ASN A 23 18.65 28.53 13.91
N ALA A 24 19.10 27.97 12.79
CA ALA A 24 18.99 28.65 11.49
C ALA A 24 17.53 28.59 11.01
N PRO A 25 17.00 29.67 10.38
CA PRO A 25 15.64 29.68 9.87
C PRO A 25 15.48 28.67 8.73
N VAL A 26 14.42 27.86 8.79
CA VAL A 26 14.01 26.95 7.72
C VAL A 26 13.50 27.80 6.55
N THR A 27 14.26 27.85 5.46
CA THR A 27 13.80 28.44 4.19
C THR A 27 12.88 27.45 3.48
N VAL A 28 11.60 27.83 3.32
CA VAL A 28 10.64 27.10 2.49
C VAL A 28 10.94 27.44 1.02
N PRO A 29 11.15 26.44 0.13
CA PRO A 29 11.42 26.71 -1.29
C PRO A 29 10.22 27.37 -1.96
N SER A 30 10.43 28.53 -2.58
CA SER A 30 9.44 29.26 -3.37
C SER A 30 9.85 29.20 -4.84
N HIS A 31 9.63 28.07 -5.52
CA HIS A 31 9.96 27.92 -6.94
C HIS A 31 8.81 27.32 -7.76
N ARG A 32 7.85 28.19 -8.12
CA ARG A 32 7.23 28.16 -9.45
C ARG A 32 7.29 29.59 -10.00
N GLN A 33 8.37 29.91 -10.72
CA GLN A 33 8.49 31.18 -11.41
C GLN A 33 7.59 31.19 -12.66
N THR A 34 6.63 32.10 -12.68
CA THR A 34 5.79 32.40 -13.85
C THR A 34 6.63 33.17 -14.88
N VAL A 35 6.95 32.52 -16.00
CA VAL A 35 7.73 33.11 -17.10
C VAL A 35 6.84 34.01 -17.98
N ALA A 36 7.32 35.22 -18.26
CA ALA A 36 6.62 36.24 -19.03
C ALA A 36 6.45 35.89 -20.52
N LYS A 37 5.26 36.21 -21.06
CA LYS A 37 4.79 35.97 -22.43
C LYS A 37 5.63 36.71 -23.48
N ALA A 38 6.46 35.97 -24.22
CA ALA A 38 6.89 36.33 -25.57
C ALA A 38 5.99 35.59 -26.58
N ALA A 39 5.57 36.27 -27.65
CA ALA A 39 4.76 35.69 -28.70
C ALA A 39 5.58 34.63 -29.47
N ALA A 40 5.27 33.35 -29.24
CA ALA A 40 5.94 32.21 -29.84
C ALA A 40 4.97 31.44 -30.74
N VAL A 41 5.53 30.94 -31.86
CA VAL A 41 4.98 29.83 -32.65
C VAL A 41 4.49 28.77 -31.68
N GLU A 42 3.24 28.31 -31.79
CA GLU A 42 2.70 27.27 -30.91
C GLU A 42 3.65 26.05 -30.99
N PRO A 43 4.44 25.77 -29.95
CA PRO A 43 5.31 24.61 -29.97
C PRO A 43 4.42 23.38 -30.01
N GLU A 44 4.78 22.38 -30.84
CA GLU A 44 4.15 21.06 -30.76
C GLU A 44 4.18 20.61 -29.30
N THR A 45 3.00 20.49 -28.68
CA THR A 45 2.87 20.08 -27.29
C THR A 45 3.15 18.59 -27.22
N ILE A 46 4.36 18.23 -26.83
CA ILE A 46 4.73 16.84 -26.53
C ILE A 46 3.79 16.35 -25.41
N PRO A 47 3.12 15.19 -25.57
CA PRO A 47 2.30 14.61 -24.52
C PRO A 47 3.07 14.45 -23.21
N HIS A 48 2.43 14.73 -22.07
CA HIS A 48 3.07 14.64 -20.75
C HIS A 48 3.67 13.24 -20.47
N SER A 49 3.00 12.18 -20.92
CA SER A 49 3.49 10.80 -20.79
C SER A 49 4.80 10.55 -21.57
N GLU A 50 4.97 11.17 -22.73
CA GLU A 50 6.20 11.07 -23.52
C GLU A 50 7.34 11.86 -22.87
N LEU A 51 7.05 13.03 -22.27
CA LEU A 51 8.03 13.78 -21.47
C LEU A 51 8.51 12.97 -20.26
N LEU A 52 7.59 12.34 -19.54
CA LEU A 52 7.91 11.48 -18.41
C LEU A 52 8.75 10.27 -18.81
N ASP A 53 8.37 9.56 -19.89
CA ASP A 53 9.19 8.43 -20.35
C ASP A 53 10.59 8.90 -20.76
N ASN A 54 10.72 9.99 -21.52
CA ASN A 54 12.03 10.54 -21.88
C ASN A 54 12.90 10.83 -20.65
N LEU A 55 12.32 11.47 -19.62
CA LEU A 55 13.02 11.71 -18.36
C LEU A 55 13.43 10.40 -17.68
N PHE A 56 12.52 9.43 -17.58
CA PHE A 56 12.80 8.12 -17.01
C PHE A 56 13.96 7.42 -17.76
N GLN A 57 13.95 7.44 -19.10
CA GLN A 57 15.01 6.85 -19.92
C GLN A 57 16.36 7.55 -19.70
N ASP A 58 16.36 8.88 -19.64
CA ASP A 58 17.58 9.67 -19.42
C ASP A 58 18.16 9.41 -18.02
N MET A 59 17.31 9.31 -17.00
CA MET A 59 17.74 8.95 -15.64
C MET A 59 18.31 7.54 -15.60
N CYS A 60 17.62 6.52 -16.14
CA CYS A 60 18.16 5.16 -16.17
C CYS A 60 19.51 5.09 -16.89
N LYS A 61 19.65 5.78 -18.03
CA LYS A 61 20.92 5.85 -18.78
C LYS A 61 22.04 6.51 -17.98
N HIS A 62 21.74 7.57 -17.24
CA HIS A 62 22.74 8.26 -16.41
C HIS A 62 23.33 7.34 -15.34
N TYR A 63 22.53 6.44 -14.78
CA TYR A 63 22.94 5.51 -13.71
C TYR A 63 23.27 4.09 -14.20
N ASP A 64 23.48 3.91 -15.50
CA ASP A 64 23.83 2.63 -16.13
C ASP A 64 22.81 1.51 -15.82
N ILE A 65 21.53 1.86 -15.85
CA ILE A 65 20.41 0.94 -15.65
C ILE A 65 19.83 0.57 -17.01
N ASP A 66 19.82 -0.73 -17.32
CA ASP A 66 19.26 -1.25 -18.57
C ASP A 66 17.77 -0.90 -18.71
N THR A 67 17.43 -0.17 -19.78
CA THR A 67 16.06 0.31 -20.03
C THR A 67 15.24 -0.65 -20.89
N LEU A 68 15.11 -1.90 -20.44
CA LEU A 68 14.25 -2.90 -21.10
C LEU A 68 12.75 -2.69 -20.80
N VAL A 69 12.43 -1.57 -20.15
CA VAL A 69 11.09 -1.10 -19.79
C VAL A 69 10.90 0.37 -20.14
N THR A 70 9.65 0.78 -20.25
CA THR A 70 9.18 2.17 -20.40
C THR A 70 8.18 2.48 -19.29
N ILE A 71 7.91 3.75 -19.03
CA ILE A 71 6.77 4.15 -18.19
C ILE A 71 5.61 4.64 -19.05
N GLY A 72 4.40 4.36 -18.59
CA GLY A 72 3.17 4.77 -19.28
C GLY A 72 2.00 4.86 -18.33
N ASP A 73 0.85 5.29 -18.83
CA ASP A 73 -0.41 5.31 -18.06
C ASP A 73 -0.89 3.87 -17.82
N SER A 74 -1.13 3.51 -16.55
CA SER A 74 -1.63 2.17 -16.17
C SER A 74 -3.14 2.00 -16.39
N GLY A 75 -3.86 3.08 -16.68
CA GLY A 75 -5.33 3.11 -16.76
C GLY A 75 -6.04 2.91 -15.41
N THR A 76 -5.30 2.64 -14.34
CA THR A 76 -5.83 2.52 -12.96
C THR A 76 -5.55 3.75 -12.10
N GLY A 77 -4.98 4.80 -12.73
CA GLY A 77 -4.61 6.06 -12.10
C GLY A 77 -3.13 6.08 -11.75
N GLY A 78 -2.35 6.83 -12.52
CA GLY A 78 -0.91 7.01 -12.31
C GLY A 78 -0.06 6.36 -13.40
N ILE A 79 1.25 6.26 -13.12
CA ILE A 79 2.23 5.65 -14.02
C ILE A 79 2.44 4.16 -13.67
N GLY A 80 2.74 3.36 -14.69
CA GLY A 80 3.14 1.97 -14.57
C GLY A 80 4.36 1.66 -15.41
N LEU A 81 5.03 0.54 -15.12
CA LEU A 81 6.14 0.02 -15.92
C LEU A 81 5.63 -0.92 -17.00
N PHE A 82 6.13 -0.78 -18.23
CA PHE A 82 5.75 -1.64 -19.35
C PHE A 82 6.98 -2.27 -20.01
N ALA A 83 6.86 -3.54 -20.36
CA ALA A 83 7.93 -4.30 -21.01
C ALA A 83 8.18 -3.77 -22.44
N LYS A 84 9.41 -3.40 -22.80
CA LYS A 84 9.76 -3.04 -24.19
C LYS A 84 10.02 -4.24 -25.09
N GLN A 85 10.26 -5.40 -24.48
CA GLN A 85 10.55 -6.67 -25.14
C GLN A 85 9.93 -7.82 -24.34
N ASP A 86 9.96 -9.02 -24.90
CA ASP A 86 9.56 -10.21 -24.17
C ASP A 86 10.57 -10.53 -23.07
N PHE A 87 10.09 -10.84 -21.88
CA PHE A 87 10.88 -11.40 -20.78
C PHE A 87 10.49 -12.85 -20.54
N THR A 88 11.50 -13.70 -20.35
CA THR A 88 11.27 -15.07 -19.88
C THR A 88 11.27 -15.12 -18.34
N LYS A 89 10.52 -16.05 -17.76
CA LYS A 89 10.54 -16.30 -16.32
C LYS A 89 11.98 -16.46 -15.79
N GLY A 90 12.32 -15.68 -14.77
CA GLY A 90 13.61 -15.64 -14.10
C GLY A 90 14.56 -14.58 -14.64
N GLN A 91 14.21 -13.91 -15.74
CA GLN A 91 15.00 -12.82 -16.30
C GLN A 91 14.89 -11.55 -15.45
N THR A 92 16.00 -10.83 -15.33
CA THR A 92 16.03 -9.49 -14.72
C THR A 92 15.40 -8.47 -15.66
N ILE A 93 14.41 -7.75 -15.14
CA ILE A 93 13.68 -6.68 -15.81
C ILE A 93 14.40 -5.35 -15.58
N ILE A 94 14.67 -5.03 -14.32
CA ILE A 94 15.40 -3.83 -13.88
C ILE A 94 16.43 -4.26 -12.84
N LYS A 95 17.62 -3.66 -12.91
CA LYS A 95 18.69 -3.84 -11.92
C LYS A 95 19.11 -2.48 -11.37
N VAL A 96 18.72 -2.19 -10.14
CA VAL A 96 18.94 -0.89 -9.49
C VAL A 96 20.16 -0.97 -8.57
N PRO A 97 21.21 -0.17 -8.80
CA PRO A 97 22.35 -0.09 -7.89
C PRO A 97 21.90 0.34 -6.50
N ARG A 98 22.30 -0.40 -5.44
CA ARG A 98 21.93 -0.01 -4.07
C ARG A 98 22.49 1.37 -3.69
N SER A 99 23.55 1.83 -4.35
CA SER A 99 24.15 3.16 -4.15
C SER A 99 23.23 4.33 -4.50
N ILE A 100 22.17 4.11 -5.28
CA ILE A 100 21.15 5.14 -5.58
C ILE A 100 19.87 4.99 -4.75
N CYS A 101 19.74 3.92 -3.96
CA CYS A 101 18.58 3.67 -3.10
C CYS A 101 18.70 4.40 -1.76
N ILE A 102 17.56 4.63 -1.10
CA ILE A 102 17.51 5.03 0.31
C ILE A 102 17.12 3.78 1.10
N VAL A 103 18.07 3.15 1.79
CA VAL A 103 17.87 1.89 2.52
C VAL A 103 18.25 2.03 3.98
N ILE A 104 17.37 1.56 4.85
CA ILE A 104 17.58 1.50 6.29
C ILE A 104 17.48 0.03 6.72
N ASP A 105 18.52 -0.44 7.38
CA ASP A 105 18.63 -1.79 7.90
C ASP A 105 18.69 -1.72 9.44
N ASN A 106 17.59 -2.07 10.11
CA ASN A 106 17.51 -1.97 11.57
C ASN A 106 18.29 -3.08 12.29
N ASP A 107 18.60 -4.20 11.62
CA ASP A 107 19.38 -5.29 12.21
C ASP A 107 20.85 -4.90 12.37
N THR A 108 21.39 -4.20 11.36
CA THR A 108 22.79 -3.77 11.32
C THR A 108 22.99 -2.32 11.72
N GLY A 109 21.91 -1.53 11.77
CA GLY A 109 21.96 -0.07 11.88
C GLY A 109 22.53 0.61 10.64
N ALA A 110 22.67 -0.12 9.52
CA ALA A 110 23.26 0.41 8.31
C ALA A 110 22.27 1.33 7.57
N LEU A 111 22.78 2.48 7.14
CA LEU A 111 22.12 3.40 6.22
C LEU A 111 22.86 3.32 4.87
N THR A 112 22.12 3.06 3.80
CA THR A 112 22.59 3.28 2.43
C THR A 112 21.81 4.44 1.85
N ILE A 113 22.50 5.52 1.47
CA ILE A 113 21.89 6.68 0.84
C ILE A 113 22.88 7.29 -0.16
N PRO A 114 22.41 7.94 -1.25
CA PRO A 114 23.30 8.61 -2.19
C PRO A 114 24.00 9.81 -1.57
N GLN A 115 24.97 10.38 -2.30
CA GLN A 115 25.76 11.50 -1.80
C GLN A 115 24.91 12.78 -1.76
N GLY A 116 24.77 13.39 -0.58
CA GLY A 116 24.03 14.64 -0.39
C GLY A 116 24.20 15.14 1.05
N ASP A 117 23.63 16.30 1.37
CA ASP A 117 23.74 16.90 2.71
C ASP A 117 22.76 16.27 3.71
N TRP A 118 21.56 15.88 3.24
CA TRP A 118 20.52 15.17 4.01
C TRP A 118 20.35 15.67 5.47
N PRO A 119 20.16 16.98 5.69
CA PRO A 119 20.25 17.57 7.02
C PRO A 119 19.13 17.10 7.96
N ARG A 120 17.90 16.90 7.46
CA ARG A 120 16.77 16.46 8.29
C ARG A 120 16.91 14.99 8.64
N LEU A 121 17.28 14.15 7.67
CA LEU A 121 17.61 12.74 7.93
C LEU A 121 18.74 12.61 8.95
N SER A 122 19.84 13.33 8.74
CA SER A 122 20.99 13.35 9.66
C SER A 122 20.58 13.77 11.07
N GLY A 123 19.74 14.81 11.17
CA GLY A 123 19.15 15.24 12.44
C GLY A 123 18.31 14.15 13.11
N GLY A 124 17.50 13.42 12.34
CA GLY A 124 16.68 12.31 12.83
C GLY A 124 17.49 11.11 13.33
N ILE A 125 18.62 10.81 12.67
CA ILE A 125 19.56 9.74 13.09
C ILE A 125 20.29 10.15 14.38
N MET A 126 20.70 11.42 14.47
CA MET A 126 21.45 11.96 15.61
C MET A 126 20.57 12.37 16.79
N GLN A 127 19.25 12.19 16.70
CA GLN A 127 18.32 12.56 17.76
C GLN A 127 18.64 11.81 19.06
N GLU A 128 18.71 12.53 20.18
CA GLU A 128 18.85 11.91 21.49
C GLU A 128 17.55 11.20 21.88
N GLY A 129 17.63 9.91 22.24
CA GLY A 129 16.49 9.14 22.74
C GLY A 129 16.28 7.83 22.00
N GLU A 130 15.01 7.47 21.80
CA GLU A 130 14.63 6.30 21.01
C GLU A 130 14.88 6.60 19.52
N PRO A 131 15.59 5.72 18.79
CA PRO A 131 15.82 5.90 17.36
C PRO A 131 14.50 6.05 16.60
N LEU A 132 14.47 6.98 15.66
CA LEU A 132 13.33 7.09 14.76
C LEU A 132 13.19 5.81 13.93
N PRO A 133 11.95 5.34 13.71
CA PRO A 133 11.71 4.17 12.88
C PRO A 133 12.04 4.45 11.41
N TRP A 134 12.34 3.38 10.68
CA TRP A 134 12.84 3.45 9.30
C TRP A 134 11.91 4.22 8.35
N ASP A 135 10.59 4.13 8.56
CA ASP A 135 9.57 4.78 7.74
C ASP A 135 9.66 6.31 7.86
N ILE A 136 9.89 6.80 9.08
CA ILE A 136 10.09 8.22 9.35
C ILE A 136 11.42 8.72 8.79
N LEU A 137 12.50 7.96 9.00
CA LEU A 137 13.82 8.34 8.49
C LEU A 137 13.83 8.44 6.96
N GLN A 138 13.23 7.50 6.24
CA GLN A 138 13.10 7.60 4.78
C GLN A 138 12.18 8.77 4.38
N GLY A 139 11.13 9.06 5.15
CA GLY A 139 10.27 10.23 4.92
C GLY A 139 11.05 11.54 5.03
N LEU A 140 11.94 11.67 6.01
CA LEU A 140 12.85 12.81 6.16
C LEU A 140 13.83 12.92 4.99
N ALA A 141 14.34 11.78 4.49
CA ALA A 141 15.19 11.77 3.31
C ALA A 141 14.45 12.30 2.07
N LEU A 142 13.19 11.90 1.85
CA LEU A 142 12.40 12.45 0.73
C LEU A 142 12.13 13.95 0.91
N MET A 143 11.92 14.43 2.14
CA MET A 143 11.82 15.87 2.38
C MET A 143 13.11 16.62 2.01
N ASP A 144 14.27 16.08 2.41
CA ASP A 144 15.58 16.64 2.05
C ASP A 144 15.75 16.68 0.53
N ALA A 145 15.37 15.60 -0.18
CA ALA A 145 15.42 15.53 -1.64
C ALA A 145 14.57 16.65 -2.30
N THR A 146 13.31 16.82 -1.89
CA THR A 146 12.44 17.89 -2.42
C THR A 146 12.87 19.31 -2.06
N ALA A 147 13.72 19.45 -1.04
CA ALA A 147 14.29 20.74 -0.65
C ALA A 147 15.58 21.09 -1.41
N GLY A 148 16.10 20.18 -2.25
CA GLY A 148 17.40 20.30 -2.90
C GLY A 148 18.58 20.03 -1.97
N ASP A 149 18.33 19.47 -0.78
CA ASP A 149 19.36 19.13 0.21
C ASP A 149 19.81 17.65 0.09
N GLY A 150 19.15 16.87 -0.77
CA GLY A 150 19.50 15.48 -1.08
C GLY A 150 20.60 15.35 -2.13
N ASP A 151 20.58 14.22 -2.85
CA ASP A 151 21.36 14.04 -4.09
C ASP A 151 20.56 14.57 -5.30
N PRO A 152 21.22 15.16 -6.33
CA PRO A 152 20.53 15.64 -7.53
C PRO A 152 19.64 14.60 -8.23
N PHE A 153 19.96 13.31 -8.11
CA PHE A 153 19.09 12.22 -8.56
C PHE A 153 17.73 12.27 -7.91
N TRP A 154 17.73 12.31 -6.57
CA TRP A 154 16.51 12.18 -5.77
C TRP A 154 15.68 13.45 -5.80
N GLU A 155 16.30 14.61 -6.01
CA GLU A 155 15.59 15.86 -6.32
C GLU A 155 14.73 15.68 -7.59
N LEU A 156 15.36 15.29 -8.71
CA LEU A 156 14.66 15.02 -9.97
C LEU A 156 13.63 13.88 -9.86
N TYR A 157 14.00 12.80 -9.17
CA TYR A 157 13.12 11.64 -8.99
C TYR A 157 11.87 12.01 -8.18
N ALA A 158 12.05 12.74 -7.07
CA ALA A 158 10.96 13.16 -6.21
C ALA A 158 10.06 14.20 -6.89
N GLU A 159 10.63 15.10 -7.70
CA GLU A 159 9.88 16.14 -8.41
C GLU A 159 9.01 15.58 -9.54
N HIS A 160 9.51 14.57 -10.28
CA HIS A 160 8.90 14.18 -11.54
C HIS A 160 8.37 12.75 -11.60
N LEU A 161 8.89 11.81 -10.80
CA LEU A 161 8.50 10.40 -10.86
C LEU A 161 7.74 9.92 -9.61
N LEU A 162 7.88 10.60 -8.48
CA LEU A 162 6.98 10.41 -7.34
C LEU A 162 5.67 11.19 -7.54
N PRO A 163 4.55 10.73 -6.96
CA PRO A 163 3.29 11.43 -7.07
C PRO A 163 3.42 12.80 -6.37
N PRO A 164 2.97 13.89 -6.99
CA PRO A 164 2.97 15.19 -6.35
C PRO A 164 2.01 15.20 -5.13
N PRO A 165 2.17 16.13 -4.18
CA PRO A 165 1.36 16.21 -2.96
C PRO A 165 -0.16 16.15 -3.18
N GLU A 166 -0.66 16.79 -4.22
CA GLU A 166 -2.06 16.81 -4.63
C GLU A 166 -2.58 15.47 -5.16
N GLU A 167 -1.70 14.56 -5.57
CA GLU A 167 -2.03 13.24 -6.11
C GLU A 167 -1.83 12.10 -5.09
N VAL A 168 -1.32 12.39 -3.89
CA VAL A 168 -1.15 11.36 -2.85
C VAL A 168 -2.50 10.93 -2.28
N THR A 169 -2.92 9.71 -2.61
CA THR A 169 -4.20 9.13 -2.21
C THR A 169 -4.17 8.40 -0.86
N LEU A 170 -3.06 8.42 -0.11
CA LEU A 170 -3.02 7.84 1.23
C LEU A 170 -3.81 8.69 2.23
N PRO A 171 -4.81 8.14 2.95
CA PRO A 171 -5.65 8.91 3.87
C PRO A 171 -4.90 9.74 4.92
N MET A 172 -3.78 9.25 5.43
CA MET A 172 -2.98 10.01 6.41
C MET A 172 -2.48 11.36 5.88
N ALA A 173 -2.38 11.54 4.56
CA ALA A 173 -1.96 12.78 3.91
C ALA A 173 -3.12 13.75 3.65
N TRP A 174 -4.34 13.41 4.06
CA TRP A 174 -5.54 14.18 3.73
C TRP A 174 -5.98 15.10 4.88
N GLY A 175 -6.63 16.20 4.50
CA GLY A 175 -7.35 17.08 5.43
C GLY A 175 -8.66 16.45 5.94
N PRO A 176 -9.25 17.00 7.01
CA PRO A 176 -10.46 16.47 7.64
C PRO A 176 -11.64 16.30 6.68
N GLU A 177 -11.87 17.26 5.79
CA GLU A 177 -12.99 17.28 4.85
C GLU A 177 -12.92 16.11 3.87
N LEU A 178 -11.71 15.79 3.40
CA LEU A 178 -11.46 14.71 2.47
C LEU A 178 -11.44 13.35 3.18
N LEU A 179 -10.92 13.28 4.41
CA LEU A 179 -11.03 12.07 5.24
C LEU A 179 -12.48 11.64 5.47
N GLN A 180 -13.37 12.59 5.73
CA GLN A 180 -14.80 12.33 5.88
C GLN A 180 -15.43 11.74 4.61
N GLN A 181 -14.85 12.00 3.43
CA GLN A 181 -15.31 11.39 2.18
C GLN A 181 -15.10 9.88 2.13
N LEU A 182 -14.26 9.29 2.99
CA LEU A 182 -14.16 7.83 3.08
C LEU A 182 -15.40 7.17 3.68
N GLN A 183 -16.18 7.91 4.47
CA GLN A 183 -17.35 7.40 5.20
C GLN A 183 -17.00 6.13 6.01
N HIS A 184 -15.78 6.10 6.59
CA HIS A 184 -15.26 4.94 7.31
C HIS A 184 -14.42 5.37 8.52
N GLU A 185 -15.08 5.42 9.68
CA GLU A 185 -14.51 5.93 10.92
C GLU A 185 -13.15 5.32 11.28
N ALA A 186 -12.96 4.00 11.14
CA ALA A 186 -11.68 3.39 11.53
C ALA A 186 -10.49 3.82 10.63
N ILE A 187 -10.72 4.16 9.35
CA ILE A 187 -9.66 4.69 8.49
C ILE A 187 -9.37 6.14 8.87
N GLU A 188 -10.42 6.94 9.09
CA GLU A 188 -10.30 8.33 9.54
C GLU A 188 -9.51 8.44 10.86
N GLN A 189 -9.92 7.68 11.88
CA GLN A 189 -9.23 7.65 13.17
C GLN A 189 -7.78 7.16 13.03
N GLY A 190 -7.55 6.12 12.21
CA GLY A 190 -6.21 5.61 11.93
C GLY A 190 -5.31 6.66 11.25
N ALA A 191 -5.85 7.41 10.28
CA ALA A 191 -5.16 8.51 9.61
C ALA A 191 -4.80 9.63 10.60
N GLN A 192 -5.77 10.09 11.39
CA GLN A 192 -5.56 11.12 12.41
C GLN A 192 -4.51 10.70 13.46
N ALA A 193 -4.55 9.44 13.89
CA ALA A 193 -3.56 8.90 14.82
C ALA A 193 -2.13 8.89 14.23
N GLN A 194 -1.99 8.58 12.93
CA GLN A 194 -0.68 8.69 12.26
C GLN A 194 -0.22 10.14 12.11
N GLN A 195 -1.11 11.07 11.77
CA GLN A 195 -0.80 12.50 11.71
C GLN A 195 -0.33 13.02 13.08
N GLU A 196 -0.98 12.61 14.16
CA GLU A 196 -0.60 13.00 15.53
C GLU A 196 0.73 12.36 15.96
N ARG A 197 0.96 11.10 15.57
CA ARG A 197 2.26 10.44 15.78
C ARG A 197 3.39 11.24 15.13
N LEU A 198 3.24 11.65 13.87
CA LEU A 198 4.26 12.46 13.18
C LEU A 198 4.49 13.81 13.89
N ARG A 199 3.41 14.49 14.30
CA ARG A 199 3.47 15.75 15.06
C ARG A 199 4.18 15.62 16.40
N THR A 200 4.08 14.46 17.05
CA THR A 200 4.73 14.21 18.34
C THR A 200 6.21 13.88 18.19
N LEU A 201 6.59 13.22 17.10
CA LEU A 201 7.96 12.72 16.91
C LEU A 201 8.92 13.76 16.32
N LEU A 202 8.40 14.76 15.61
CA LEU A 202 9.19 15.68 14.79
C LEU A 202 8.83 17.15 15.06
N PRO A 203 9.71 18.11 14.69
CA PRO A 203 9.43 19.52 14.86
C PRO A 203 8.07 19.93 14.23
N PRO A 204 7.25 20.72 14.94
CA PRO A 204 5.88 21.03 14.50
C PRO A 204 5.84 21.74 13.14
N GLU A 205 6.88 22.48 12.77
CA GLU A 205 7.01 23.15 11.47
C GLU A 205 7.05 22.17 10.29
N TYR A 206 7.45 20.91 10.50
CA TYR A 206 7.44 19.88 9.43
C TYR A 206 6.03 19.40 9.11
N MET A 207 5.06 19.68 9.98
CA MET A 207 3.65 19.37 9.79
C MET A 207 2.85 20.54 9.20
N ASN A 208 3.50 21.65 8.84
CA ASN A 208 2.83 22.75 8.14
C ASN A 208 2.43 22.30 6.73
N PRO A 209 1.14 22.41 6.35
CA PRO A 209 0.70 22.02 5.01
C PRO A 209 1.40 22.88 3.95
N ILE A 210 1.69 22.28 2.80
CA ILE A 210 2.31 22.99 1.66
C ILE A 210 1.41 24.14 1.22
N GLU A 211 0.12 23.85 1.07
CA GLU A 211 -0.96 24.79 0.79
C GLU A 211 -2.24 24.32 1.52
N PRO A 212 -3.25 25.20 1.71
CA PRO A 212 -4.52 24.79 2.29
C PRO A 212 -5.14 23.58 1.55
N GLY A 213 -5.38 22.48 2.27
CA GLY A 213 -5.94 21.25 1.69
C GLY A 213 -4.91 20.28 1.10
N LEU A 214 -3.63 20.62 1.09
CA LEU A 214 -2.53 19.73 0.72
C LEU A 214 -1.79 19.21 1.97
N PRO A 215 -1.14 18.04 1.91
CA PRO A 215 -0.29 17.56 3.00
C PRO A 215 0.91 18.48 3.24
N SER A 216 1.56 18.35 4.39
CA SER A 216 2.94 18.83 4.56
C SER A 216 3.92 17.97 3.76
N TYR A 217 5.13 18.48 3.49
CA TYR A 217 6.19 17.66 2.86
C TYR A 217 6.55 16.42 3.70
N LEU A 218 6.44 16.49 5.04
CA LEU A 218 6.63 15.31 5.89
C LEU A 218 5.53 14.28 5.69
N GLN A 219 4.27 14.72 5.62
CA GLN A 219 3.15 13.82 5.36
C GLN A 219 3.25 13.20 3.96
N TRP A 220 3.63 13.98 2.96
CA TRP A 220 3.89 13.51 1.60
C TRP A 220 5.03 12.48 1.56
N GLY A 221 6.19 12.79 2.13
CA GLY A 221 7.35 11.89 2.13
C GLY A 221 7.05 10.58 2.86
N PHE A 222 6.43 10.65 4.04
CA PHE A 222 6.01 9.47 4.77
C PHE A 222 4.97 8.64 4.00
N ALA A 223 4.00 9.28 3.32
CA ALA A 223 3.01 8.59 2.50
C ALA A 223 3.63 7.90 1.27
N CYS A 224 4.62 8.53 0.64
CA CYS A 224 5.39 7.91 -0.44
C CYS A 224 6.13 6.68 0.07
N VAL A 225 6.87 6.79 1.17
CA VAL A 225 7.59 5.67 1.77
C VAL A 225 6.65 4.51 2.10
N ARG A 226 5.50 4.81 2.72
CA ARG A 226 4.54 3.78 3.10
C ARG A 226 3.93 3.02 1.92
N SER A 227 3.80 3.66 0.77
CA SER A 227 3.18 3.07 -0.42
C SER A 227 4.19 2.47 -1.40
N ARG A 228 5.47 2.84 -1.31
CA ARG A 228 6.50 2.52 -2.32
C ARG A 228 7.73 1.78 -1.78
N ALA A 229 8.02 1.87 -0.48
CA ALA A 229 9.19 1.21 0.07
C ALA A 229 9.08 -0.32 -0.03
N LEU A 230 10.18 -0.94 -0.45
CA LEU A 230 10.30 -2.38 -0.61
C LEU A 230 10.99 -3.00 0.61
N GLN A 231 10.56 -4.19 0.98
CA GLN A 231 11.27 -5.00 1.96
C GLN A 231 12.45 -5.70 1.28
N LEU A 232 13.67 -5.33 1.66
CA LEU A 232 14.92 -5.82 1.09
C LEU A 232 15.60 -6.90 1.95
N GLY A 233 15.10 -7.12 3.17
CA GLY A 233 15.57 -8.11 4.13
C GLY A 233 14.59 -8.26 5.29
N GLN A 234 14.95 -8.99 6.34
CA GLN A 234 14.04 -9.18 7.49
C GLN A 234 13.71 -7.86 8.19
N GLN A 235 14.71 -7.01 8.42
CA GLN A 235 14.55 -5.66 8.98
C GLN A 235 15.15 -4.55 8.09
N ALA A 236 15.33 -4.84 6.81
CA ALA A 236 15.85 -3.88 5.84
C ALA A 236 14.73 -3.44 4.88
N PHE A 237 14.49 -2.14 4.82
CA PHE A 237 13.47 -1.51 3.99
C PHE A 237 14.10 -0.38 3.19
N GLY A 238 13.64 -0.15 1.96
CA GLY A 238 14.16 0.96 1.18
C GLY A 238 13.28 1.46 0.06
N MET A 239 13.44 2.74 -0.25
CA MET A 239 13.00 3.34 -1.49
C MET A 239 13.96 2.91 -2.59
N VAL A 240 13.46 2.13 -3.53
CA VAL A 240 14.23 1.61 -4.66
C VAL A 240 13.68 2.27 -5.93
N PRO A 241 14.36 3.30 -6.44
CA PRO A 241 13.87 4.05 -7.58
C PRO A 241 13.70 3.12 -8.79
N PHE A 242 12.78 3.49 -9.67
CA PHE A 242 12.34 2.75 -10.86
C PHE A 242 11.56 1.47 -10.53
N ALA A 243 12.04 0.63 -9.60
CA ALA A 243 11.33 -0.59 -9.19
C ALA A 243 10.03 -0.28 -8.45
N ASP A 244 9.98 0.84 -7.71
CA ASP A 244 8.79 1.30 -6.97
C ASP A 244 7.68 1.89 -7.85
N ILE A 245 7.87 1.94 -9.18
CA ILE A 245 6.86 2.31 -10.17
C ILE A 245 5.98 1.11 -10.55
N ALA A 246 6.43 -0.13 -10.27
CA ALA A 246 5.67 -1.34 -10.59
C ALA A 246 4.35 -1.39 -9.79
N ASN A 247 3.21 -1.42 -10.49
CA ASN A 247 1.90 -1.44 -9.86
C ASN A 247 1.55 -2.80 -9.24
N HIS A 248 0.51 -2.78 -8.41
CA HIS A 248 -0.04 -4.01 -7.83
C HIS A 248 -0.85 -4.82 -8.84
N SER A 249 -0.65 -6.13 -8.85
CA SER A 249 -1.61 -7.10 -9.39
C SER A 249 -1.89 -8.22 -8.39
N ALA A 250 -3.12 -8.71 -8.37
CA ALA A 250 -3.49 -9.93 -7.65
C ALA A 250 -2.84 -11.18 -8.27
N ASP A 251 -2.48 -11.11 -9.56
CA ASP A 251 -1.73 -12.13 -10.28
C ASP A 251 -0.43 -11.52 -10.84
N PRO A 252 0.56 -11.18 -9.99
CA PRO A 252 1.75 -10.44 -10.41
C PRO A 252 2.58 -11.24 -11.41
N ASN A 253 3.31 -10.51 -12.25
CA ASN A 253 4.24 -11.10 -13.23
C ASN A 253 5.71 -10.80 -12.92
N ALA A 254 5.99 -9.95 -11.92
CA ALA A 254 7.32 -9.69 -11.40
C ALA A 254 7.38 -9.79 -9.86
N ASP A 255 8.60 -9.87 -9.34
CA ASP A 255 8.92 -9.79 -7.91
C ASP A 255 10.27 -9.12 -7.68
N THR A 256 10.47 -8.56 -6.50
CA THR A 256 11.68 -7.81 -6.13
C THR A 256 12.62 -8.67 -5.31
N ARG A 257 13.93 -8.57 -5.58
CA ARG A 257 14.95 -9.30 -4.84
C ARG A 257 16.15 -8.40 -4.56
N ALA A 258 16.58 -8.36 -3.31
CA ALA A 258 17.88 -7.80 -2.96
C ALA A 258 18.97 -8.85 -3.22
N ALA A 259 19.94 -8.52 -4.08
CA ALA A 259 21.18 -9.28 -4.16
C ALA A 259 22.05 -8.91 -2.94
N PRO A 260 22.62 -9.89 -2.20
CA PRO A 260 23.53 -9.57 -1.12
C PRO A 260 24.71 -8.78 -1.68
N ALA A 261 25.16 -7.75 -0.94
CA ALA A 261 26.43 -7.11 -1.25
C ALA A 261 27.50 -8.19 -1.34
N ALA A 262 28.29 -8.19 -2.41
CA ALA A 262 29.36 -9.16 -2.56
C ALA A 262 30.21 -9.10 -1.27
N PRO A 263 30.51 -10.25 -0.63
CA PRO A 263 31.29 -10.23 0.59
C PRO A 263 32.60 -9.53 0.29
N THR A 264 32.82 -8.36 0.90
CA THR A 264 34.11 -7.66 0.84
C THR A 264 35.14 -8.66 1.30
N ALA A 265 36.05 -9.07 0.41
CA ALA A 265 36.99 -10.14 0.67
C ALA A 265 37.67 -9.89 2.03
N ALA A 266 37.32 -10.71 3.02
CA ALA A 266 37.82 -10.60 4.38
C ALA A 266 39.32 -10.87 4.35
N GLY A 267 40.14 -9.81 4.25
CA GLY A 267 41.58 -9.94 4.16
C GLY A 267 42.38 -8.74 3.64
N SER A 268 41.79 -7.68 3.11
CA SER A 268 42.56 -6.47 2.78
C SER A 268 42.60 -5.50 3.97
N GLU A 269 43.51 -5.73 4.92
CA GLU A 269 43.74 -4.91 6.12
C GLU A 269 44.32 -3.49 5.83
N SER A 270 44.10 -2.92 4.65
CA SER A 270 44.64 -1.60 4.26
C SER A 270 43.61 -0.73 3.52
N ALA A 271 42.33 -0.78 3.94
CA ALA A 271 41.28 0.06 3.38
C ALA A 271 41.23 1.50 3.95
N ALA A 272 42.18 1.88 4.82
CA ALA A 272 42.21 3.21 5.43
C ALA A 272 42.63 4.33 4.45
N ASP A 273 43.29 3.99 3.34
CA ASP A 273 43.80 4.96 2.36
C ASP A 273 43.11 4.87 0.98
N ALA A 274 42.07 4.04 0.83
CA ALA A 274 41.32 3.98 -0.42
C ALA A 274 40.42 5.23 -0.52
N PRO A 275 40.48 6.00 -1.63
CA PRO A 275 39.61 7.17 -1.82
C PRO A 275 38.14 6.76 -1.69
N GLN A 276 37.34 7.57 -0.98
CA GLN A 276 35.92 7.33 -0.67
C GLN A 276 35.06 6.89 -1.88
N GLN A 277 35.49 7.21 -3.11
CA GLN A 277 34.83 6.80 -4.35
C GLN A 277 34.90 5.29 -4.65
N GLN A 278 35.83 4.51 -4.07
CA GLN A 278 35.91 3.06 -4.29
C GLN A 278 35.08 2.22 -3.29
N GLN A 279 34.61 2.78 -2.18
CA GLN A 279 33.68 2.08 -1.28
C GLN A 279 32.24 2.03 -1.82
N GLN A 280 31.88 2.90 -2.77
CA GLN A 280 30.59 2.86 -3.47
C GLN A 280 30.48 1.70 -4.47
N ALA A 281 31.60 1.15 -4.97
CA ALA A 281 31.61 0.09 -5.98
C ALA A 281 31.46 -1.35 -5.41
N ALA A 282 31.44 -1.52 -4.07
CA ALA A 282 31.10 -2.80 -3.44
C ALA A 282 29.57 -3.00 -3.26
N GLY A 283 28.76 -2.10 -3.82
CA GLY A 283 27.32 -2.05 -3.64
C GLY A 283 26.61 -3.23 -4.31
N GLY A 284 25.75 -3.91 -3.54
CA GLY A 284 24.79 -4.85 -4.10
C GLY A 284 23.77 -4.16 -5.02
N PHE A 285 22.83 -4.95 -5.54
CA PHE A 285 21.76 -4.45 -6.40
C PHE A 285 20.40 -4.87 -5.83
N VAL A 286 19.37 -4.13 -6.19
CA VAL A 286 17.98 -4.59 -6.09
C VAL A 286 17.51 -4.92 -7.50
N GLU A 287 16.98 -6.12 -7.69
CA GLU A 287 16.52 -6.61 -8.98
C GLU A 287 15.00 -6.73 -8.97
N LEU A 288 14.37 -6.28 -10.05
CA LEU A 288 12.99 -6.64 -10.40
C LEU A 288 13.06 -7.80 -11.39
N LEU A 289 12.55 -8.96 -11.01
CA LEU A 289 12.66 -10.22 -11.76
C LEU A 289 11.31 -10.65 -12.30
N ALA A 290 11.29 -11.15 -13.53
CA ALA A 290 10.10 -11.76 -14.11
C ALA A 290 9.81 -13.10 -13.40
N VAL A 291 8.63 -13.27 -12.79
CA VAL A 291 8.21 -14.55 -12.18
C VAL A 291 7.35 -15.40 -13.12
N LYS A 292 6.97 -14.81 -14.26
CA LYS A 292 6.27 -15.41 -15.40
C LYS A 292 6.89 -14.88 -16.68
N ASP A 293 6.51 -15.43 -17.82
CA ASP A 293 6.83 -14.81 -19.11
C ASP A 293 6.00 -13.53 -19.27
N ILE A 294 6.63 -12.45 -19.73
CA ILE A 294 6.02 -11.13 -19.88
C ILE A 294 6.18 -10.70 -21.35
N PRO A 295 5.11 -10.69 -22.15
CA PRO A 295 5.17 -10.20 -23.52
C PRO A 295 5.48 -8.69 -23.57
N ALA A 296 6.15 -8.25 -24.64
CA ALA A 296 6.33 -6.83 -24.93
C ALA A 296 5.00 -6.07 -24.93
N GLY A 297 5.00 -4.87 -24.36
CA GLY A 297 3.81 -4.02 -24.17
C GLY A 297 2.96 -4.38 -22.95
N THR A 298 3.27 -5.46 -22.23
CA THR A 298 2.54 -5.82 -21.00
C THR A 298 3.05 -5.01 -19.81
N GLU A 299 2.15 -4.59 -18.93
CA GLU A 299 2.51 -3.94 -17.67
C GLU A 299 3.26 -4.93 -16.74
N VAL A 300 4.35 -4.46 -16.15
CA VAL A 300 5.14 -5.16 -15.14
C VAL A 300 4.55 -4.85 -13.77
N THR A 301 4.03 -5.89 -13.10
CA THR A 301 3.29 -5.76 -11.85
C THR A 301 3.86 -6.67 -10.76
N ILE A 302 3.81 -6.19 -9.53
CA ILE A 302 4.24 -6.92 -8.32
C ILE A 302 3.06 -7.13 -7.36
N SER A 303 3.25 -7.95 -6.32
CA SER A 303 2.26 -8.10 -5.26
C SER A 303 2.61 -7.25 -4.05
N TYR A 304 1.71 -6.34 -3.68
CA TYR A 304 1.84 -5.50 -2.48
C TYR A 304 1.36 -6.20 -1.21
N SER A 305 0.63 -7.30 -1.36
CA SER A 305 -0.14 -7.93 -0.29
C SER A 305 0.33 -9.33 0.10
N GLY A 306 1.33 -9.87 -0.59
CA GLY A 306 1.77 -11.25 -0.44
C GLY A 306 0.67 -12.27 -0.74
N LEU A 307 0.89 -13.52 -0.32
CA LEU A 307 0.02 -14.66 -0.66
C LEU A 307 -1.37 -14.61 -0.02
N GLN A 308 -1.50 -13.99 1.15
CA GLN A 308 -2.79 -13.93 1.88
C GLN A 308 -3.72 -12.84 1.32
N GLY A 309 -3.18 -11.91 0.52
CA GLY A 309 -3.90 -10.73 0.07
C GLY A 309 -4.12 -9.73 1.21
N TYR A 310 -4.54 -8.52 0.85
CA TYR A 310 -4.91 -7.46 1.77
C TYR A 310 -6.39 -7.16 1.64
N THR A 311 -7.01 -6.68 2.72
CA THR A 311 -8.36 -6.11 2.66
C THR A 311 -8.34 -4.78 1.91
N ASN A 312 -9.49 -4.36 1.39
CA ASN A 312 -9.61 -3.04 0.76
C ASN A 312 -9.32 -1.93 1.77
N GLN A 313 -9.69 -2.12 3.04
CA GLN A 313 -9.31 -1.20 4.12
C GLN A 313 -7.78 -1.08 4.25
N ARG A 314 -7.06 -2.21 4.17
CA ARG A 314 -5.59 -2.18 4.24
C ARG A 314 -4.94 -1.61 2.99
N PHE A 315 -5.45 -1.92 1.79
CA PHE A 315 -4.99 -1.27 0.56
C PHE A 315 -5.19 0.25 0.63
N MET A 316 -6.33 0.71 1.12
CA MET A 316 -6.61 2.13 1.24
C MET A 316 -5.67 2.81 2.24
N VAL A 317 -5.50 2.23 3.43
CA VAL A 317 -4.64 2.80 4.49
C VAL A 317 -3.15 2.78 4.11
N GLN A 318 -2.70 1.77 3.35
CA GLN A 318 -1.27 1.58 3.05
C GLN A 318 -0.84 2.11 1.68
N TYR A 319 -1.71 2.06 0.69
CA TYR A 319 -1.41 2.38 -0.70
C TYR A 319 -2.38 3.37 -1.34
N GLY A 320 -3.45 3.78 -0.63
CA GLY A 320 -4.36 4.82 -1.12
C GLY A 320 -5.27 4.38 -2.25
N PHE A 321 -5.54 3.08 -2.41
CA PHE A 321 -6.47 2.59 -3.42
C PHE A 321 -7.30 1.40 -2.89
N ALA A 322 -8.36 1.06 -3.63
CA ALA A 322 -9.09 -0.19 -3.49
C ALA A 322 -9.20 -0.83 -4.88
N PRO A 323 -8.86 -2.13 -5.05
CA PRO A 323 -9.06 -2.85 -6.30
C PRO A 323 -10.49 -2.69 -6.82
N ALA A 324 -10.63 -2.28 -8.08
CA ALA A 324 -11.93 -2.19 -8.74
C ALA A 324 -12.50 -3.59 -8.99
N GLN A 325 -13.83 -3.69 -9.07
CA GLN A 325 -14.56 -4.94 -9.36
C GLN A 325 -14.47 -6.00 -8.27
N GLY A 326 -14.06 -5.60 -7.05
CA GLY A 326 -14.03 -6.45 -5.88
C GLY A 326 -12.67 -7.12 -5.64
N ASN A 327 -12.44 -7.47 -4.38
CA ASN A 327 -11.20 -8.08 -3.92
C ASN A 327 -11.51 -9.38 -3.17
N PRO A 328 -11.14 -10.56 -3.68
CA PRO A 328 -11.37 -11.85 -3.02
C PRO A 328 -10.70 -12.01 -1.65
N ALA A 329 -9.70 -11.18 -1.35
CA ALA A 329 -9.03 -11.12 -0.07
C ALA A 329 -9.67 -10.13 0.91
N ASP A 330 -10.70 -9.39 0.49
CA ASP A 330 -11.38 -8.41 1.33
C ASP A 330 -12.24 -9.02 2.43
N ARG A 331 -12.37 -8.33 3.55
CA ARG A 331 -13.08 -8.81 4.73
C ARG A 331 -13.78 -7.67 5.44
N LEU A 332 -14.95 -7.96 5.98
CA LEU A 332 -15.59 -7.12 6.97
C LEU A 332 -15.11 -7.52 8.36
N GLU A 333 -14.84 -6.52 9.20
CA GLU A 333 -14.64 -6.71 10.62
C GLU A 333 -16.02 -6.81 11.29
N LEU A 334 -16.40 -8.03 11.65
CA LEU A 334 -17.67 -8.36 12.31
C LEU A 334 -17.37 -9.06 13.64
N THR A 335 -18.07 -8.66 14.69
CA THR A 335 -17.84 -9.20 16.04
C THR A 335 -18.94 -10.18 16.40
N VAL A 336 -18.58 -11.43 16.72
CA VAL A 336 -19.54 -12.41 17.26
C VAL A 336 -19.87 -12.03 18.71
N PRO A 337 -21.15 -11.85 19.08
CA PRO A 337 -21.52 -11.56 20.46
C PRO A 337 -21.04 -12.67 21.41
N ASP A 338 -20.62 -12.30 22.63
CA ASP A 338 -20.12 -13.26 23.64
C ASP A 338 -21.11 -14.40 23.92
N SER A 339 -22.42 -14.12 23.89
CA SER A 339 -23.49 -15.12 24.08
C SER A 339 -23.58 -16.16 22.95
N LEU A 340 -22.94 -15.89 21.81
CA LEU A 340 -22.91 -16.74 20.62
C LEU A 340 -21.48 -17.19 20.29
N GLN A 341 -20.55 -17.08 21.23
CA GLN A 341 -19.17 -17.53 21.02
C GLN A 341 -19.14 -19.04 20.68
N GLY A 342 -18.47 -19.39 19.59
CA GLY A 342 -18.43 -20.75 19.06
C GLY A 342 -19.58 -21.10 18.11
N ALA A 343 -20.59 -20.24 17.95
CA ALA A 343 -21.56 -20.36 16.88
C ALA A 343 -20.87 -20.18 15.53
N SER A 344 -21.28 -20.98 14.54
CA SER A 344 -20.79 -20.88 13.17
C SER A 344 -21.88 -21.27 12.19
N PHE A 345 -21.75 -20.79 10.96
CA PHE A 345 -22.62 -21.15 9.85
C PHE A 345 -22.13 -22.43 9.19
N ARG A 346 -23.04 -23.37 8.92
CA ARG A 346 -22.72 -24.55 8.11
C ARG A 346 -22.56 -24.17 6.65
N LEU A 347 -21.44 -24.56 6.04
CA LEU A 347 -21.19 -24.32 4.63
C LEU A 347 -22.17 -25.07 3.73
N SER A 348 -22.56 -26.30 4.08
CA SER A 348 -23.53 -27.08 3.31
C SER A 348 -24.90 -26.39 3.18
N TYR A 349 -25.37 -25.74 4.24
CA TYR A 349 -26.63 -24.97 4.18
C TYR A 349 -26.53 -23.80 3.18
N LEU A 350 -25.38 -23.11 3.15
CA LEU A 350 -25.13 -22.07 2.16
C LEU A 350 -25.03 -22.64 0.74
N GLU A 351 -24.39 -23.80 0.57
CA GLU A 351 -24.28 -24.48 -0.74
C GLU A 351 -25.66 -24.84 -1.29
N ASP A 352 -26.54 -25.40 -0.45
CA ASP A 352 -27.92 -25.73 -0.83
C ASP A 352 -28.72 -24.50 -1.21
N ALA A 353 -28.61 -23.42 -0.43
CA ALA A 353 -29.39 -22.21 -0.65
C ALA A 353 -28.90 -21.37 -1.84
N LEU A 354 -27.59 -21.28 -2.05
CA LEU A 354 -26.98 -20.52 -3.16
C LEU A 354 -26.88 -21.34 -4.45
N GLY A 355 -26.83 -22.67 -4.32
CA GLY A 355 -26.49 -23.60 -5.38
C GLY A 355 -24.98 -23.75 -5.59
N ALA A 356 -24.54 -24.99 -5.80
CA ALA A 356 -23.13 -25.34 -6.00
C ALA A 356 -22.42 -24.51 -7.08
N LYS A 357 -23.12 -24.15 -8.17
CA LYS A 357 -22.53 -23.34 -9.25
C LYS A 357 -22.06 -21.97 -8.75
N LEU A 358 -22.87 -21.27 -7.96
CA LEU A 358 -22.53 -19.93 -7.50
C LEU A 358 -21.39 -19.96 -6.47
N LEU A 359 -21.39 -20.98 -5.59
CA LEU A 359 -20.30 -21.20 -4.65
C LEU A 359 -18.98 -21.54 -5.36
N MET A 360 -19.03 -22.34 -6.42
CA MET A 360 -17.86 -22.64 -7.26
C MET A 360 -17.37 -21.40 -8.03
N ASP A 361 -18.28 -20.58 -8.56
CA ASP A 361 -17.92 -19.31 -9.20
C ASP A 361 -17.23 -18.37 -8.18
N ALA A 362 -17.68 -18.33 -6.92
CA ALA A 362 -17.02 -17.59 -5.85
C ALA A 362 -15.63 -18.16 -5.49
N ALA A 363 -15.52 -19.49 -5.34
CA ALA A 363 -14.24 -20.16 -5.03
C ALA A 363 -13.19 -19.97 -6.13
N GLN A 364 -13.63 -19.84 -7.38
CA GLN A 364 -12.77 -19.53 -8.54
C GLN A 364 -12.48 -18.03 -8.69
N GLY A 365 -12.96 -17.18 -7.78
CA GLY A 365 -12.74 -15.73 -7.82
C GLY A 365 -13.59 -14.98 -8.86
N LYS A 366 -14.53 -15.65 -9.55
CA LYS A 366 -15.44 -15.00 -10.52
C LYS A 366 -16.50 -14.13 -9.85
N ASN A 367 -16.76 -14.36 -8.57
CA ASN A 367 -17.58 -13.49 -7.73
C ASN A 367 -16.79 -13.06 -6.49
N PRO A 368 -15.93 -12.02 -6.61
CA PRO A 368 -15.03 -11.59 -5.55
C PRO A 368 -15.77 -11.12 -4.29
N TYR A 369 -16.94 -10.47 -4.45
CA TYR A 369 -17.74 -10.01 -3.30
C TYR A 369 -18.35 -11.17 -2.52
N LEU A 370 -18.84 -12.22 -3.21
CA LEU A 370 -19.42 -13.38 -2.55
C LEU A 370 -18.37 -14.15 -1.75
N ILE A 371 -17.18 -14.39 -2.32
CA ILE A 371 -16.10 -15.07 -1.60
C ILE A 371 -15.57 -14.22 -0.44
N ALA A 372 -15.45 -12.90 -0.60
CA ALA A 372 -15.08 -11.99 0.47
C ALA A 372 -16.13 -11.97 1.60
N ALA A 373 -17.42 -11.96 1.26
CA ALA A 373 -18.51 -12.04 2.21
C ALA A 373 -18.49 -13.37 2.98
N LEU A 374 -18.34 -14.51 2.30
CA LEU A 374 -18.20 -15.82 2.94
C LEU A 374 -17.03 -15.86 3.93
N LYS A 375 -15.88 -15.32 3.55
CA LYS A 375 -14.69 -15.27 4.43
C LYS A 375 -14.81 -14.23 5.55
N SER A 376 -15.80 -13.33 5.50
CA SER A 376 -16.12 -12.38 6.58
C SER A 376 -17.04 -13.00 7.63
N LEU A 377 -17.64 -14.16 7.35
CA LEU A 377 -18.55 -14.84 8.24
C LEU A 377 -17.85 -16.02 8.95
N PRO A 378 -18.25 -16.37 10.18
CA PRO A 378 -17.74 -17.54 10.89
C PRO A 378 -18.33 -18.82 10.28
N VAL A 379 -17.83 -19.23 9.12
CA VAL A 379 -18.27 -20.45 8.43
C VAL A 379 -17.37 -21.61 8.84
N THR A 380 -17.98 -22.73 9.23
CA THR A 380 -17.27 -24.00 9.43
C THR A 380 -17.54 -24.92 8.25
N ALA A 381 -16.50 -25.64 7.81
CA ALA A 381 -16.73 -26.83 7.02
C ALA A 381 -17.52 -27.80 7.89
N ASP A 382 -18.44 -28.56 7.30
CA ASP A 382 -19.11 -29.65 7.99
C ASP A 382 -18.09 -30.78 8.25
N ASP A 383 -17.13 -30.54 9.15
CA ASP A 383 -16.33 -31.57 9.77
C ASP A 383 -17.26 -32.31 10.72
N VAL A 384 -18.10 -33.15 10.11
CA VAL A 384 -18.83 -34.18 10.82
C VAL A 384 -17.76 -35.08 11.42
N GLY A 385 -17.42 -34.86 12.69
CA GLY A 385 -16.41 -35.66 13.36
C GLY A 385 -16.75 -37.15 13.19
N PRO A 386 -15.75 -38.06 13.21
CA PRO A 386 -15.94 -39.48 12.87
C PRO A 386 -17.03 -40.18 13.70
N ALA A 387 -17.36 -39.65 14.88
CA ALA A 387 -18.47 -40.11 15.72
C ALA A 387 -19.87 -39.80 15.15
N GLN A 388 -20.07 -38.64 14.52
CA GLN A 388 -21.33 -38.32 13.84
C GLN A 388 -21.41 -38.98 12.46
N GLU A 389 -20.29 -39.20 11.78
CA GLU A 389 -20.27 -40.01 10.55
C GLU A 389 -20.69 -41.46 10.81
N ALA A 390 -20.26 -42.07 11.92
CA ALA A 390 -20.68 -43.42 12.30
C ALA A 390 -22.19 -43.52 12.59
N ALA A 391 -22.77 -42.49 13.21
CA ALA A 391 -24.21 -42.42 13.45
C ALA A 391 -25.01 -42.18 12.15
N ALA A 392 -24.49 -41.34 11.23
CA ALA A 392 -25.09 -41.09 9.93
C ALA A 392 -25.00 -42.30 8.99
N ALA A 393 -23.88 -43.04 9.01
CA ALA A 393 -23.68 -44.26 8.22
C ALA A 393 -24.63 -45.40 8.62
N ALA A 394 -25.04 -45.47 9.89
CA ALA A 394 -26.04 -46.43 10.35
C ALA A 394 -27.47 -46.11 9.85
N GLY A 395 -27.76 -44.86 9.48
CA GLY A 395 -29.06 -44.43 8.93
C GLY A 395 -29.13 -44.35 7.40
N ALA A 396 -28.00 -44.36 6.70
CA ALA A 396 -27.91 -44.10 5.26
C ALA A 396 -28.41 -45.25 4.34
N ALA A 397 -28.82 -46.40 4.89
CA ALA A 397 -29.36 -47.51 4.11
C ALA A 397 -30.75 -47.24 3.51
N ALA A 398 -31.37 -46.10 3.81
CA ALA A 398 -32.75 -45.78 3.43
C ALA A 398 -32.87 -44.60 2.44
N GLY A 399 -32.02 -44.47 1.42
CA GLY A 399 -32.31 -43.83 0.11
C GLY A 399 -32.92 -42.42 0.03
N THR A 400 -33.17 -41.72 1.13
CA THR A 400 -33.68 -40.35 1.15
C THR A 400 -32.49 -39.43 1.07
N GLY A 401 -32.48 -38.55 0.07
CA GLY A 401 -31.43 -37.54 -0.10
C GLY A 401 -31.12 -36.88 1.24
N ARG A 402 -29.84 -36.56 1.49
CA ARG A 402 -29.42 -35.74 2.63
C ARG A 402 -30.15 -34.40 2.53
N GLY A 403 -31.39 -34.34 3.00
CA GLY A 403 -32.10 -33.11 3.23
C GLY A 403 -31.35 -32.43 4.36
N LEU A 404 -30.57 -31.43 4.03
CA LEU A 404 -29.95 -30.58 5.02
C LEU A 404 -31.10 -29.97 5.83
N GLY A 405 -31.13 -30.28 7.13
CA GLY A 405 -32.16 -29.78 8.01
C GLY A 405 -32.15 -28.24 8.05
N PRO A 406 -33.27 -27.62 8.45
CA PRO A 406 -33.41 -26.17 8.51
C PRO A 406 -32.30 -25.51 9.33
N SER A 407 -32.10 -24.20 9.15
CA SER A 407 -31.15 -23.46 9.97
C SER A 407 -31.50 -23.60 11.47
N THR A 408 -30.47 -23.81 12.28
CA THR A 408 -30.63 -23.94 13.74
C THR A 408 -30.98 -22.57 14.34
N GLN A 409 -31.65 -22.54 15.50
CA GLN A 409 -31.94 -21.27 16.18
C GLN A 409 -30.66 -20.47 16.48
N GLN A 410 -29.57 -21.16 16.83
CA GLN A 410 -28.27 -20.52 17.08
C GLN A 410 -27.69 -19.88 15.81
N GLU A 411 -27.83 -20.50 14.64
CA GLU A 411 -27.45 -19.90 13.34
C GLU A 411 -28.33 -18.69 13.02
N LYS A 412 -29.63 -18.73 13.31
CA LYS A 412 -30.55 -17.59 13.12
C LYS A 412 -30.20 -16.41 14.03
N ASP A 413 -29.95 -16.68 15.31
CA ASP A 413 -29.57 -15.65 16.28
C ASP A 413 -28.23 -15.00 15.90
N LEU A 414 -27.26 -15.80 15.43
CA LEU A 414 -26.00 -15.30 14.89
C LEU A 414 -26.21 -14.47 13.62
N ALA A 415 -27.03 -14.95 12.68
CA ALA A 415 -27.33 -14.23 11.45
C ALA A 415 -27.98 -12.88 11.71
N ASP A 416 -28.95 -12.80 12.64
CA ASP A 416 -29.60 -11.55 13.00
C ASP A 416 -28.61 -10.57 13.65
N ALA A 417 -27.79 -11.03 14.60
CA ALA A 417 -26.79 -10.19 15.26
C ALA A 417 -25.74 -9.63 14.28
N LEU A 418 -25.25 -10.45 13.35
CA LEU A 418 -24.30 -9.99 12.33
C LEU A 418 -24.97 -9.10 11.27
N LYS A 419 -26.24 -9.35 10.93
CA LYS A 419 -27.01 -8.51 10.00
C LYS A 419 -27.22 -7.11 10.55
N GLN A 420 -27.56 -7.00 11.84
CA GLN A 420 -27.68 -5.71 12.52
C GLN A 420 -26.36 -4.92 12.46
N GLN A 421 -25.21 -5.58 12.58
CA GLN A 421 -23.90 -4.93 12.41
C GLN A 421 -23.67 -4.46 10.98
N VAL A 422 -23.98 -5.28 9.97
CA VAL A 422 -23.87 -4.88 8.56
C VAL A 422 -24.77 -3.68 8.24
N GLU A 423 -26.00 -3.69 8.75
CA GLU A 423 -26.96 -2.58 8.61
C GLU A 423 -26.49 -1.32 9.32
N ALA A 424 -25.92 -1.46 10.52
CA ALA A 424 -25.31 -0.34 11.23
C ALA A 424 -24.11 0.24 10.45
N GLN A 425 -23.26 -0.59 9.84
CA GLN A 425 -22.14 -0.10 9.02
C GLN A 425 -22.62 0.60 7.74
N LEU A 426 -23.66 0.08 7.09
CA LEU A 426 -24.31 0.74 5.95
C LEU A 426 -24.93 2.09 6.36
N ALA A 427 -25.53 2.17 7.54
CA ALA A 427 -26.13 3.39 8.08
C ALA A 427 -25.09 4.39 8.64
N GLN A 428 -23.97 3.94 9.18
CA GLN A 428 -22.89 4.81 9.66
C GLN A 428 -22.19 5.51 8.49
N GLY A 429 -22.11 4.84 7.34
CA GLY A 429 -21.67 5.43 6.07
C GLY A 429 -22.77 6.18 5.30
N SER A 430 -23.83 6.66 5.96
CA SER A 430 -25.06 7.21 5.33
C SER A 430 -24.92 8.57 4.64
N GLY A 431 -23.70 9.07 4.40
CA GLY A 431 -23.53 10.24 3.54
C GLY A 431 -24.06 10.02 2.11
N SER A 432 -24.19 8.75 1.68
CA SER A 432 -24.65 8.35 0.35
C SER A 432 -25.03 6.87 0.29
N SER A 433 -25.89 6.49 -0.64
CA SER A 433 -26.19 5.10 -1.03
C SER A 433 -25.15 4.54 -1.99
N LEU A 434 -25.16 3.22 -2.22
CA LEU A 434 -24.29 2.58 -3.24
C LEU A 434 -24.55 3.17 -4.63
N GLN A 435 -25.81 3.37 -5.00
CA GLN A 435 -26.17 3.90 -6.32
C GLN A 435 -25.66 5.33 -6.52
N GLU A 436 -25.77 6.19 -5.51
CA GLU A 436 -25.24 7.56 -5.56
C GLU A 436 -23.72 7.56 -5.68
N ASP A 437 -23.03 6.68 -4.94
CA ASP A 437 -21.58 6.55 -5.04
C ASP A 437 -21.10 6.01 -6.38
N GLU A 438 -21.81 5.05 -6.98
CA GLU A 438 -21.50 4.53 -8.31
C GLU A 438 -21.67 5.62 -9.39
N GLN A 439 -22.75 6.40 -9.31
CA GLN A 439 -22.98 7.53 -10.21
C GLN A 439 -21.91 8.61 -10.04
N LEU A 440 -21.56 8.94 -8.79
CA LEU A 440 -20.51 9.92 -8.51
C LEU A 440 -19.15 9.43 -9.01
N LEU A 441 -18.80 8.17 -8.78
CA LEU A 441 -17.54 7.60 -9.26
C LEU A 441 -17.45 7.69 -10.78
N GLN A 442 -18.50 7.29 -11.48
CA GLN A 442 -18.55 7.38 -12.94
C GLN A 442 -18.39 8.83 -13.42
N GLN A 443 -19.07 9.79 -12.80
CA GLN A 443 -18.96 11.20 -13.15
C GLN A 443 -17.53 11.74 -12.95
N LEU A 444 -16.89 11.37 -11.84
CA LEU A 444 -15.52 11.78 -11.53
C LEU A 444 -14.51 11.15 -12.51
N GLU A 445 -14.67 9.87 -12.85
CA GLU A 445 -13.83 9.18 -13.85
C GLU A 445 -13.98 9.80 -15.24
N GLU A 446 -15.21 10.10 -15.67
CA GLU A 446 -15.49 10.78 -16.94
C GLU A 446 -14.88 12.19 -16.98
N GLN A 447 -15.00 12.96 -15.89
CA GLN A 447 -14.37 14.28 -15.77
C GLN A 447 -12.84 14.19 -15.79
N GLN A 448 -12.27 13.18 -15.13
CA GLN A 448 -10.82 12.95 -15.11
C GLN A 448 -10.29 12.70 -16.52
N GLN A 449 -11.00 11.87 -17.31
CA GLN A 449 -10.66 11.58 -18.71
C GLN A 449 -10.81 12.79 -19.64
N GLN A 450 -11.76 13.69 -19.37
CA GLN A 450 -12.07 14.82 -20.25
C GLN A 450 -11.30 16.10 -19.93
N GLN A 451 -11.12 16.42 -18.65
CA GLN A 451 -10.69 17.73 -18.18
C GLN A 451 -9.39 17.69 -17.38
N GLY A 452 -9.01 16.53 -16.83
CA GLY A 452 -7.81 16.39 -15.99
C GLY A 452 -7.86 17.09 -14.62
N GLU A 453 -8.86 17.94 -14.34
CA GLU A 453 -8.98 18.73 -13.12
C GLU A 453 -9.77 18.05 -11.99
N VAL A 454 -9.74 16.72 -11.91
CA VAL A 454 -10.44 15.99 -10.84
C VAL A 454 -9.46 15.67 -9.72
N ASP A 455 -9.85 15.97 -8.48
CA ASP A 455 -9.09 15.56 -7.30
C ASP A 455 -9.06 14.02 -7.20
N VAL A 456 -7.94 13.41 -7.59
CA VAL A 456 -7.74 11.96 -7.61
C VAL A 456 -7.91 11.33 -6.23
N ARG A 457 -7.71 12.09 -5.15
CA ARG A 457 -7.90 11.63 -3.78
C ARG A 457 -9.39 11.44 -3.48
N LEU A 458 -10.25 12.30 -4.02
CA LEU A 458 -11.69 12.12 -3.96
C LEU A 458 -12.13 10.88 -4.75
N VAL A 459 -11.60 10.69 -5.96
CA VAL A 459 -11.86 9.48 -6.78
C VAL A 459 -11.53 8.21 -5.99
N ALA A 460 -10.36 8.17 -5.36
CA ALA A 460 -9.94 7.04 -4.53
C ALA A 460 -10.88 6.81 -3.34
N ALA A 461 -11.31 7.88 -2.65
CA ALA A 461 -12.27 7.78 -1.56
C ALA A 461 -13.61 7.21 -2.02
N VAL A 462 -14.19 7.73 -3.11
CA VAL A 462 -15.47 7.24 -3.65
C VAL A 462 -15.36 5.80 -4.10
N ARG A 463 -14.28 5.42 -4.80
CA ARG A 463 -14.04 4.02 -5.21
C ARG A 463 -14.01 3.09 -4.01
N TYR A 464 -13.30 3.46 -2.94
CA TYR A 464 -13.30 2.67 -1.70
C TYR A 464 -14.71 2.48 -1.13
N ARG A 465 -15.54 3.54 -1.10
CA ARG A 465 -16.93 3.45 -0.63
C ARG A 465 -17.76 2.48 -1.46
N VAL A 466 -17.69 2.57 -2.78
CA VAL A 466 -18.40 1.68 -3.72
C VAL A 466 -18.06 0.22 -3.43
N GLU A 467 -16.76 -0.10 -3.41
CA GLU A 467 -16.28 -1.47 -3.22
C GLU A 467 -16.68 -2.03 -1.84
N ARG A 468 -16.61 -1.20 -0.79
CA ARG A 468 -17.06 -1.60 0.54
C ARG A 468 -18.58 -1.83 0.61
N LYS A 469 -19.39 -0.93 0.05
CA LYS A 469 -20.86 -1.04 0.07
C LYS A 469 -21.34 -2.28 -0.69
N ARG A 470 -20.70 -2.63 -1.82
CA ARG A 470 -20.94 -3.89 -2.53
C ARG A 470 -20.66 -5.11 -1.65
N LEU A 471 -19.55 -5.12 -0.91
CA LEU A 471 -19.23 -6.21 0.04
C LEU A 471 -20.26 -6.29 1.18
N LEU A 472 -20.65 -5.16 1.78
CA LEU A 472 -21.69 -5.12 2.82
C LEU A 472 -23.01 -5.69 2.32
N GLN A 473 -23.46 -5.31 1.12
CA GLN A 473 -24.68 -5.86 0.51
C GLN A 473 -24.57 -7.37 0.25
N ALA A 474 -23.43 -7.85 -0.27
CA ALA A 474 -23.20 -9.28 -0.47
C ALA A 474 -23.28 -10.06 0.86
N CYS A 475 -22.70 -9.51 1.94
CA CYS A 475 -22.79 -10.09 3.28
C CYS A 475 -24.24 -10.12 3.80
N GLN A 476 -25.00 -9.02 3.61
CA GLN A 476 -26.41 -8.95 4.00
C GLN A 476 -27.26 -10.00 3.27
N VAL A 477 -27.01 -10.26 1.98
CA VAL A 477 -27.68 -11.31 1.20
C VAL A 477 -27.43 -12.69 1.83
N LEU A 478 -26.18 -13.02 2.19
CA LEU A 478 -25.84 -14.28 2.85
C LEU A 478 -26.54 -14.45 4.20
N LEU A 479 -26.55 -13.41 5.02
CA LEU A 479 -27.19 -13.45 6.33
C LEU A 479 -28.70 -13.65 6.23
N ASN A 480 -29.35 -13.02 5.23
CA ASN A 480 -30.78 -13.20 4.97
C ASN A 480 -31.16 -14.63 4.57
N ILE A 481 -30.25 -15.44 4.03
CA ILE A 481 -30.51 -16.86 3.70
C ILE A 481 -30.79 -17.66 4.97
N PHE A 482 -30.10 -17.37 6.07
CA PHE A 482 -30.31 -18.07 7.35
C PHE A 482 -31.62 -17.67 8.04
N LEU A 483 -32.16 -16.48 7.73
CA LEU A 483 -33.35 -15.90 8.35
C LEU A 483 -34.68 -16.19 7.63
N ARG A 484 -34.64 -16.82 6.44
CA ARG A 484 -35.82 -17.01 5.56
C ARG A 484 -36.69 -18.24 5.87
N GLU A 485 -36.29 -19.06 6.83
CA GLU A 485 -37.05 -20.21 7.36
C GLU A 485 -37.42 -19.98 8.82
#